data_AF-A0A7S3B573-F1
#
_entry.id   AF-A0A7S3B573-F1
#
_cell.length_a   1.000
_cell.length_b   1.000
_cell.length_c   1.000
_cell.angle_alpha   90.00
_cell.angle_beta   90.00
_cell.angle_gamma   90.00
#
_symmetry.space_group_name_H-M   'P 1'
#
loop_
_entity.id
_entity.type
_entity.pdbx_description
1 polymer ?
#
loop_
_entity_poly.entity_id
_entity_poly.type
_entity_poly.pdbx_seq_one_letter_code
_entity_poly.pdbx_strand_id
1 'polypeptide(L)'
;LASDAAGVSGAEMLRYAVQVDIDGFGVSGRATQVKLAHAGSVMLRVTSEHDLVEWWHGQLRAWRDFVPVAADGGDLLDRIRWALDAANADEVARIAAAGAAAVANV
;
A
#
# COMPACT_ATOMS: atom_id res chain seq x y z
N LEU A 1 -13.08 -25.30 -2.52
CA LEU A 1 -13.75 -24.07 -2.05
C LEU A 1 -13.69 -23.07 -3.19
N ALA A 2 -14.72 -23.04 -4.04
CA ALA A 2 -14.86 -21.95 -5.00
C ALA A 2 -15.37 -20.75 -4.19
N SER A 3 -14.59 -19.68 -4.10
CA SER A 3 -15.07 -18.45 -3.47
C SER A 3 -15.97 -17.72 -4.47
N ASP A 4 -17.25 -17.58 -4.14
CA ASP A 4 -18.21 -16.73 -4.87
C ASP A 4 -17.93 -15.22 -4.70
N ALA A 5 -16.71 -14.84 -4.33
CA ALA A 5 -16.31 -13.45 -4.22
C ALA A 5 -16.03 -12.91 -5.64
N ALA A 6 -16.96 -12.11 -6.16
CA ALA A 6 -16.66 -11.25 -7.30
C ALA A 6 -15.43 -10.40 -6.95
N GLY A 7 -14.33 -10.56 -7.70
CA GLY A 7 -13.12 -9.79 -7.49
C GLY A 7 -13.35 -8.30 -7.77
N VAL A 8 -12.61 -7.44 -7.08
CA VAL A 8 -12.59 -5.99 -7.34
C VAL A 8 -11.58 -5.72 -8.45
N SER A 9 -11.99 -5.04 -9.53
CA SER A 9 -11.06 -4.67 -10.60
C SER A 9 -10.11 -3.55 -10.16
N GLY A 10 -8.95 -3.42 -10.82
CA GLY A 10 -8.00 -2.35 -10.52
C GLY A 10 -8.61 -0.94 -10.66
N ALA A 11 -9.50 -0.72 -11.63
CA ALA A 11 -10.21 0.54 -11.78
C ALA A 11 -11.15 0.85 -10.60
N GLU A 12 -11.75 -0.17 -9.99
CA GLU A 12 -12.62 0.00 -8.82
C GLU A 12 -11.83 0.26 -7.54
N MET A 13 -10.57 -0.22 -7.46
CA MET A 13 -9.66 0.11 -6.37
C MET A 13 -9.38 1.62 -6.30
N LEU A 14 -9.39 2.33 -7.44
CA LEU A 14 -9.16 3.78 -7.51
C LEU A 14 -10.18 4.63 -6.75
N ARG A 15 -11.31 4.04 -6.34
CA ARG A 15 -12.34 4.75 -5.56
C ARG A 15 -11.98 4.91 -4.08
N TYR A 16 -10.94 4.23 -3.60
CA TYR A 16 -10.54 4.24 -2.21
C TYR A 16 -9.30 5.11 -1.99
N ALA A 17 -9.37 6.02 -1.01
CA ALA A 17 -8.25 6.90 -0.65
C ALA A 17 -7.05 6.16 -0.03
N VAL A 18 -7.28 4.96 0.50
CA VAL A 18 -6.30 4.15 1.22
C VAL A 18 -6.29 2.73 0.65
N GLN A 19 -5.10 2.22 0.33
CA GLN A 19 -4.89 0.85 -0.13
C GLN A 19 -4.08 0.08 0.91
N VAL A 20 -4.60 -1.02 1.44
CA VAL A 20 -3.87 -1.87 2.40
C VAL A 20 -3.16 -3.00 1.65
N ASP A 21 -1.87 -3.16 1.89
CA ASP A 21 -1.03 -4.20 1.31
C ASP A 21 -0.50 -5.14 2.40
N ILE A 22 -0.78 -6.44 2.23
CA ILE A 22 -0.48 -7.51 3.16
C ILE A 22 0.05 -8.68 2.33
N ASP A 23 1.17 -9.26 2.77
CA ASP A 23 1.74 -10.45 2.13
C ASP A 23 0.82 -11.67 2.35
N GLY A 24 0.82 -12.58 1.38
CA GLY A 24 0.12 -13.86 1.47
C GLY A 24 1.10 -14.99 1.79
N PHE A 25 0.99 -16.11 1.07
CA PHE A 25 2.01 -17.18 1.10
C PHE A 25 3.40 -16.69 0.67
N GLY A 26 3.45 -15.63 -0.15
CA GLY A 26 4.63 -14.88 -0.49
C GLY A 26 4.31 -13.39 -0.54
N VAL A 27 5.27 -12.59 -1.03
CA VAL A 27 5.04 -11.18 -1.33
C VAL A 27 3.79 -10.99 -2.20
N SER A 28 2.98 -9.96 -1.90
CA SER A 28 1.77 -9.66 -2.69
C SER A 28 2.10 -9.22 -4.14
N GLY A 29 3.37 -8.87 -4.40
CA GLY A 29 4.00 -8.77 -5.72
C GLY A 29 3.32 -7.73 -6.61
N ARG A 30 2.63 -8.19 -7.66
CA ARG A 30 1.90 -7.31 -8.60
C ARG A 30 0.85 -6.45 -7.90
N ALA A 31 0.25 -6.94 -6.81
CA ALA A 31 -0.72 -6.16 -6.06
C ALA A 31 -0.06 -4.93 -5.41
N THR A 32 1.17 -5.05 -4.87
CA THR A 32 1.95 -3.92 -4.36
C THR A 32 2.20 -2.88 -5.45
N GLN A 33 2.62 -3.31 -6.64
CA GLN A 33 2.89 -2.40 -7.77
C GLN A 33 1.64 -1.61 -8.19
N VAL A 34 0.50 -2.31 -8.35
CA VAL A 34 -0.77 -1.66 -8.72
C VAL A 34 -1.19 -0.64 -7.66
N LYS A 35 -1.12 -1.00 -6.38
CA LYS A 35 -1.48 -0.09 -5.27
C LYS A 35 -0.56 1.12 -5.19
N LEU A 36 0.74 0.95 -5.42
CA LEU A 36 1.72 2.05 -5.44
C LEU A 36 1.53 2.98 -6.64
N ALA A 37 1.21 2.45 -7.83
CA ALA A 37 1.06 3.23 -9.06
C ALA A 37 -0.10 4.23 -9.03
N HIS A 38 -0.94 4.18 -8.00
CA HIS A 38 -2.11 5.04 -7.85
C HIS A 38 -1.79 6.27 -7.00
N ALA A 39 -1.29 7.33 -7.64
CA ALA A 39 -0.94 8.59 -6.95
C ALA A 39 -2.10 9.25 -6.16
N GLY A 40 -3.35 8.88 -6.43
CA GLY A 40 -4.54 9.35 -5.70
C GLY A 40 -4.87 8.56 -4.42
N SER A 41 -4.17 7.46 -4.15
CA SER A 41 -4.38 6.62 -2.96
C SER A 41 -3.06 6.35 -2.26
N VAL A 42 -3.00 6.54 -0.94
CA VAL A 42 -1.80 6.16 -0.19
C VAL A 42 -1.83 4.66 0.12
N MET A 43 -0.70 3.99 -0.09
CA MET A 43 -0.54 2.59 0.29
C MET A 43 -0.07 2.47 1.75
N LEU A 44 -0.75 1.63 2.51
CA LEU A 44 -0.37 1.18 3.84
C LEU A 44 0.15 -0.25 3.72
N ARG A 45 1.42 -0.48 4.05
CA ARG A 45 2.05 -1.79 3.92
C ARG A 45 2.29 -2.41 5.28
N VAL A 46 1.68 -3.56 5.53
CA VAL A 46 1.97 -4.40 6.69
C VAL A 46 3.36 -4.99 6.52
N THR A 47 4.22 -4.77 7.51
CA THR A 47 5.56 -5.34 7.54
C THR A 47 5.46 -6.86 7.55
N SER A 48 6.27 -7.51 6.72
CA SER A 48 6.34 -8.97 6.66
C SER A 48 7.03 -9.52 7.90
N GLU A 49 6.43 -10.47 8.62
CA GLU A 49 7.10 -11.20 9.72
C GLU A 49 8.23 -12.10 9.22
N HIS A 50 8.21 -12.44 7.93
CA HIS A 50 9.15 -13.38 7.30
C HIS A 50 10.16 -12.68 6.38
N ASP A 51 10.29 -11.35 6.49
CA ASP A 51 11.18 -10.52 5.68
C ASP A 51 11.04 -10.80 4.16
N LEU A 52 9.82 -11.03 3.70
CA LEU A 52 9.54 -11.32 2.30
C LEU A 52 9.80 -10.08 1.44
N VAL A 53 10.69 -10.22 0.46
CA VAL A 53 11.10 -9.11 -0.42
C VAL A 53 11.07 -9.50 -1.89
N GLU A 54 10.65 -8.55 -2.71
CA GLU A 54 10.87 -8.56 -4.16
C GLU A 54 12.20 -7.88 -4.48
N TRP A 55 12.75 -8.18 -5.66
CA TRP A 55 14.04 -7.66 -6.14
C TRP A 55 14.11 -6.12 -6.19
N TRP A 56 12.97 -5.43 -6.28
CA TRP A 56 12.87 -3.97 -6.33
C TRP A 56 12.47 -3.32 -5.00
N HIS A 57 12.07 -4.08 -3.98
CA HIS A 57 11.63 -3.51 -2.69
C HIS A 57 12.72 -2.69 -1.98
N GLY A 58 14.00 -2.98 -2.22
CA GLY A 58 15.11 -2.17 -1.68
C GLY A 58 15.12 -0.72 -2.16
N GLN A 59 14.35 -0.39 -3.20
CA GLN A 59 14.19 0.97 -3.70
C GLN A 59 13.12 1.74 -2.91
N LEU A 60 12.18 1.06 -2.25
CA LEU A 60 11.12 1.67 -1.47
C LEU A 60 11.59 2.04 -0.06
N ARG A 61 11.06 3.14 0.48
CA ARG A 61 11.33 3.63 1.83
C ARG A 61 10.02 3.96 2.53
N ALA A 62 9.87 3.43 3.73
CA ALA A 62 8.78 3.78 4.64
C ALA A 62 8.72 5.30 4.85
N TRP A 63 7.50 5.86 4.92
CA TRP A 63 7.20 7.29 5.03
C TRP A 63 7.63 8.18 3.86
N ARG A 64 8.35 7.61 2.88
CA ARG A 64 8.61 8.28 1.60
C ARG A 64 7.62 7.81 0.54
N ASP A 65 7.51 6.50 0.35
CA ASP A 65 6.78 5.88 -0.77
C ASP A 65 5.49 5.17 -0.33
N PHE A 66 5.41 4.81 0.95
CA PHE A 66 4.26 4.14 1.56
C PHE A 66 4.24 4.38 3.08
N VAL A 67 3.10 4.12 3.72
CA VAL A 67 2.95 4.18 5.19
C VAL A 67 3.17 2.77 5.77
N PRO A 68 4.15 2.56 6.66
CA PRO A 68 4.33 1.25 7.29
C PRO A 68 3.24 0.96 8.33
N VAL A 69 2.85 -0.29 8.42
CA VAL A 69 1.98 -0.87 9.46
C VAL A 69 2.77 -2.00 10.13
N ALA A 70 2.67 -2.11 11.45
CA ALA A 70 3.30 -3.16 12.23
C ALA A 70 2.90 -4.55 11.72
N ALA A 71 3.78 -5.54 11.88
CA ALA A 71 3.57 -6.89 11.33
C ALA A 71 2.36 -7.60 11.93
N ASP A 72 2.04 -7.30 13.20
CA ASP A 72 0.86 -7.78 13.90
C ASP A 72 -0.44 -6.99 13.56
N GLY A 73 -0.32 -5.93 12.75
CA GLY A 73 -1.42 -5.05 12.36
C GLY A 73 -1.95 -4.16 13.48
N GLY A 74 -1.29 -4.10 14.65
CA GLY A 74 -1.80 -3.41 15.83
C GLY A 74 -2.04 -1.91 15.63
N ASP A 75 -1.27 -1.27 14.75
CA ASP A 75 -1.39 0.15 14.41
C ASP A 75 -2.20 0.43 13.13
N LEU A 76 -2.79 -0.59 12.49
CA LEU A 76 -3.46 -0.45 11.18
C LEU A 76 -4.59 0.58 11.20
N LEU A 77 -5.47 0.52 12.20
CA LEU A 77 -6.58 1.46 12.31
C LEU A 77 -6.11 2.89 12.54
N ASP A 78 -5.02 3.07 13.27
CA ASP A 78 -4.45 4.38 13.53
C ASP A 78 -3.76 4.94 12.27
N ARG A 79 -3.12 4.08 11.45
CA ARG A 79 -2.61 4.48 10.12
C ARG A 79 -3.72 4.90 9.17
N ILE A 80 -4.84 4.18 9.16
CA ILE A 80 -6.01 4.53 8.34
C ILE A 80 -6.57 5.88 8.78
N ARG A 81 -6.77 6.08 10.09
CA ARG A 81 -7.24 7.36 10.64
C ARG A 81 -6.29 8.51 10.31
N TRP A 82 -4.99 8.30 10.49
CA TRP A 82 -3.97 9.27 10.14
C TRP A 82 -4.04 9.67 8.66
N ALA A 83 -4.20 8.69 7.77
CA ALA A 83 -4.28 8.92 6.32
C ALA A 83 -5.57 9.63 5.87
N LEU A 84 -6.67 9.49 6.64
CA LEU A 84 -7.96 10.12 6.35
C LEU A 84 -8.13 11.48 7.05
N ASP A 85 -7.24 11.84 7.97
CA ASP A 85 -7.26 13.13 8.64
C ASP A 85 -6.83 14.26 7.68
N ALA A 86 -7.69 15.27 7.54
CA ALA A 86 -7.43 16.43 6.71
C ALA A 86 -6.15 17.19 7.10
N ALA A 87 -5.73 17.12 8.37
CA ALA A 87 -4.49 17.72 8.84
C ALA A 87 -3.24 17.08 8.20
N ASN A 88 -3.34 15.86 7.67
CA ASN A 88 -2.23 15.13 7.04
C ASN A 88 -2.35 15.08 5.51
N ALA A 89 -3.34 15.75 4.91
CA ALA A 89 -3.68 15.58 3.49
C ALA A 89 -2.48 15.85 2.54
N ASP A 90 -1.69 16.89 2.81
CA ASP A 90 -0.52 17.23 2.00
C ASP A 90 0.57 16.15 2.07
N GLU A 91 0.79 15.59 3.26
CA GLU A 91 1.78 14.53 3.48
C GLU A 91 1.34 13.22 2.83
N VAL A 92 0.04 12.89 2.95
CA VAL A 92 -0.58 11.73 2.28
C VAL A 92 -0.41 11.85 0.76
N ALA A 93 -0.72 13.02 0.19
CA ALA A 93 -0.57 13.29 -1.24
C ALA A 93 0.90 13.18 -1.69
N ARG A 94 1.84 13.70 -0.88
CA ARG A 94 3.28 13.61 -1.13
C ARG A 94 3.76 12.15 -1.17
N ILE A 95 3.33 11.33 -0.20
CA ILE A 95 3.72 9.92 -0.12
C ILE A 95 3.11 9.13 -1.29
N ALA A 96 1.83 9.34 -1.60
CA ALA A 96 1.17 8.65 -2.71
C ALA A 96 1.83 8.97 -4.06
N ALA A 97 2.18 10.24 -4.30
CA ALA A 97 2.89 10.64 -5.51
C ALA A 97 4.31 10.03 -5.60
N ALA A 98 5.04 9.99 -4.49
CA ALA A 98 6.38 9.38 -4.44
C ALA A 98 6.31 7.86 -4.66
N GLY A 99 5.34 7.18 -4.06
CA GLY A 99 5.07 5.76 -4.28
C GLY A 99 4.81 5.44 -5.75
N ALA A 100 3.96 6.22 -6.41
CA ALA A 100 3.66 6.06 -7.83
C ALA A 100 4.90 6.29 -8.71
N ALA A 101 5.71 7.29 -8.40
CA ALA A 101 6.95 7.55 -9.12
C ALA A 101 7.98 6.41 -8.95
N ALA A 102 8.05 5.80 -7.77
CA ALA A 102 9.01 4.75 -7.47
C ALA A 102 8.77 3.47 -8.28
N VAL A 103 7.53 3.19 -8.69
CA VAL A 103 7.16 1.98 -9.45
C VAL A 103 6.97 2.22 -10.94
N ALA A 104 7.15 3.45 -11.44
CA ALA A 104 6.93 3.77 -12.85
C ALA A 104 7.90 3.08 -13.82
N ASN A 105 9.05 2.59 -13.32
CA ASN A 105 10.12 1.95 -14.11
C ASN A 105 10.54 0.58 -13.56
N VAL A 106 9.71 -0.02 -12.70
CA VAL A 106 9.91 -1.35 -12.11
C VAL A 106 9.13 -2.37 -12.93
#